data_AF-A0A2B2BMH9-F1
#
_entry.id   AF-A0A2B2BMH9-F1
#
_cell.length_a   1.000
_cell.length_b   1.000
_cell.length_c   1.000
_cell.angle_alpha   90.00
_cell.angle_beta   90.00
_cell.angle_gamma   90.00
#
_symmetry.space_group_name_H-M   'P 1'
#
loop_
_entity.id
_entity.type
_entity.pdbx_description
1 polymer ?
#
loop_
_entity_poly.entity_id
_entity_poly.type
_entity_poly.pdbx_seq_one_letter_code
_entity_poly.pdbx_strand_id
1 'polypeptide(L)'
;VYIYGESLERTYFDNDAFPNLTPDLGPLKDEGLDFSHTAQLPGTDYTIAGMVASQCGIPLFAPFEGNASASMSSFFPQNICLGDILKNSGYEIYFMQGANLRFA
;
A
#
# COMPACT_ATOMS: atom_id res chain seq x y z
N VAL A 1 4.95 -11.56 -3.41
CA VAL A 1 4.96 -10.29 -4.17
C VAL A 1 3.82 -9.44 -3.65
N TYR A 2 4.07 -8.16 -3.37
CA TYR A 2 3.04 -7.20 -3.00
C TYR A 2 2.82 -6.25 -4.16
N ILE A 3 1.56 -6.06 -4.57
CA ILE A 3 1.17 -5.11 -5.61
C ILE A 3 0.24 -4.09 -4.95
N TYR A 4 0.63 -2.82 -4.98
CA TYR A 4 -0.20 -1.72 -4.48
C TYR A 4 -0.99 -1.15 -5.65
N GLY A 5 -2.32 -1.28 -5.60
CA GLY A 5 -3.22 -0.56 -6.49
C GLY A 5 -3.42 0.85 -5.98
N GLU A 6 -2.73 1.83 -6.57
CA GLU A 6 -2.84 3.23 -6.17
C GLU A 6 -4.29 3.71 -6.28
N SER A 7 -4.86 4.19 -5.17
CA SER A 7 -6.25 4.65 -5.08
C SER A 7 -7.31 3.61 -5.50
N LEU A 8 -6.97 2.32 -5.56
CA LEU A 8 -7.90 1.26 -5.94
C LEU A 8 -8.88 0.99 -4.79
N GLU A 9 -10.17 1.06 -5.10
CA GLU A 9 -11.26 0.77 -4.15
C GLU A 9 -12.22 -0.30 -4.68
N ARG A 10 -12.99 -0.91 -3.78
CA ARG A 10 -13.89 -2.02 -4.12
C ARG A 10 -15.02 -1.62 -5.08
N THR A 11 -15.42 -0.35 -5.08
CA THR A 11 -16.47 0.14 -5.98
C THR A 11 -16.09 -0.03 -7.45
N TYR A 12 -14.80 -0.09 -7.80
CA TYR A 12 -14.34 -0.28 -9.19
C TYR A 12 -14.62 -1.68 -9.74
N PHE A 13 -15.07 -2.61 -8.90
CA PHE A 13 -15.52 -3.95 -9.29
C PHE A 13 -17.04 -4.05 -9.43
N ASP A 14 -17.78 -2.99 -9.09
CA ASP A 14 -19.22 -2.93 -9.26
C ASP A 14 -19.56 -2.62 -10.72
N ASN A 15 -20.12 -3.60 -11.44
CA ASN A 15 -20.50 -3.43 -12.85
C ASN A 15 -21.76 -2.59 -13.06
N ASP A 16 -22.58 -2.39 -12.03
CA ASP A 16 -23.75 -1.50 -12.12
C ASP A 16 -23.29 -0.03 -12.06
N ALA A 17 -22.26 0.26 -11.25
CA ALA A 17 -21.66 1.59 -11.13
C ALA A 17 -20.60 1.88 -12.20
N PHE A 18 -19.72 0.92 -12.49
CA PHE A 18 -18.58 1.03 -13.41
C PHE A 18 -18.51 -0.17 -14.36
N PRO A 19 -19.35 -0.20 -15.42
CA PRO A 19 -19.41 -1.32 -16.34
C PRO A 19 -18.06 -1.64 -16.97
N ASN A 20 -17.59 -2.88 -16.78
CA ASN A 20 -16.38 -3.43 -17.40
C ASN A 20 -15.10 -2.62 -17.12
N LEU A 21 -14.98 -2.00 -15.93
CA LEU A 21 -13.80 -1.22 -15.55
C LEU A 21 -12.59 -2.11 -15.19
N THR A 22 -12.84 -3.28 -14.59
CA THR A 22 -11.80 -4.20 -14.10
C THR A 22 -11.90 -5.60 -14.74
N PRO A 23 -11.88 -5.71 -16.09
CA PRO A 23 -12.16 -6.97 -16.79
C PRO A 23 -11.17 -8.09 -16.46
N ASP A 24 -9.91 -7.75 -16.17
CA ASP A 24 -8.87 -8.73 -15.85
C ASP A 24 -8.74 -8.98 -14.34
N LEU A 25 -8.95 -7.94 -13.51
CA LEU A 25 -8.80 -8.03 -12.06
C LEU A 25 -10.03 -8.64 -11.37
N GLY A 26 -11.22 -8.45 -11.95
CA GLY A 26 -12.47 -9.03 -11.46
C GLY A 26 -12.42 -10.56 -11.35
N PRO A 27 -12.08 -11.29 -12.44
CA PRO A 27 -11.91 -12.74 -12.40
C PRO A 27 -10.89 -13.21 -11.36
N LEU A 28 -9.74 -12.52 -11.25
CA LEU A 28 -8.71 -12.84 -10.26
C LEU A 28 -9.22 -12.67 -8.81
N LYS A 29 -10.07 -11.67 -8.57
CA LYS A 29 -10.71 -11.47 -7.26
C LYS A 29 -11.63 -12.65 -6.90
N ASP A 30 -12.30 -13.23 -7.88
CA ASP A 30 -13.26 -14.34 -7.69
C ASP A 30 -12.58 -15.71 -7.55
N GLU A 31 -11.37 -15.86 -8.10
CA GLU A 31 -10.53 -17.05 -7.95
C GLU A 31 -9.68 -17.02 -6.66
N GLY A 32 -9.51 -15.84 -6.06
CA GLY A 32 -8.65 -15.60 -4.91
C GLY A 32 -9.36 -15.52 -3.55
N LEU A 33 -8.57 -15.26 -2.51
CA LEU A 33 -9.12 -14.89 -1.21
C LEU A 33 -9.47 -13.39 -1.21
N ASP A 34 -10.77 -13.08 -1.16
CA ASP A 34 -11.27 -11.72 -1.14
C ASP A 34 -11.62 -11.26 0.29
N PHE A 35 -11.04 -10.13 0.72
CA PHE A 35 -11.39 -9.48 1.98
C PHE A 35 -12.37 -8.33 1.71
N SER A 36 -13.65 -8.57 1.98
CA SER A 36 -14.75 -7.64 1.66
C SER A 36 -15.13 -6.65 2.76
N HIS A 37 -14.62 -6.86 3.98
CA HIS A 37 -14.94 -6.05 5.16
C HIS A 37 -13.69 -5.31 5.66
N THR A 38 -12.91 -4.77 4.73
CA THR A 38 -11.75 -3.92 5.04
C THR A 38 -12.20 -2.47 5.13
N ALA A 39 -11.52 -1.69 5.98
CA ALA A 39 -11.77 -0.27 6.14
C ALA A 39 -10.44 0.49 6.16
N GLN A 40 -10.44 1.68 5.59
CA GLN A 40 -9.34 2.62 5.70
C GLN A 40 -9.39 3.29 7.08
N LEU A 41 -8.28 3.25 7.81
CA LEU A 41 -8.19 3.87 9.12
C LEU A 41 -7.59 5.28 9.02
N PRO A 42 -7.83 6.18 9.98
CA PRO A 42 -7.17 7.48 10.01
C PRO A 42 -5.64 7.34 9.99
N GLY A 43 -4.96 8.13 9.15
CA GLY A 43 -3.50 8.04 9.01
C GLY A 43 -3.04 6.85 8.17
N THR A 44 -3.92 6.28 7.33
CA THR A 44 -3.59 5.26 6.30
C THR A 44 -4.10 5.66 4.92
N ASP A 45 -4.44 6.93 4.74
CA ASP A 45 -5.26 7.46 3.65
C ASP A 45 -4.50 8.05 2.46
N TYR A 46 -3.17 7.98 2.51
CA TYR A 46 -2.28 8.43 1.44
C TYR A 46 -1.20 7.37 1.16
N THR A 47 -0.60 7.41 -0.04
CA THR A 47 0.22 6.32 -0.61
C THR A 47 1.26 5.75 0.36
N ILE A 48 2.13 6.59 0.93
CA ILE A 48 3.17 6.13 1.86
C ILE A 48 2.59 5.61 3.18
N ALA A 49 1.48 6.18 3.65
CA ALA A 49 0.82 5.69 4.86
C ALA A 49 0.18 4.31 4.68
N GLY A 50 -0.43 4.04 3.53
CA GLY A 50 -0.93 2.70 3.19
C GLY A 50 0.18 1.66 3.12
N MET A 51 1.35 2.04 2.58
CA MET A 51 2.54 1.18 2.58
C MET A 51 3.07 0.93 4.00
N VAL A 52 3.16 1.95 4.86
CA VAL A 52 3.57 1.76 6.27
C VAL A 52 2.57 0.89 7.02
N ALA A 53 1.26 1.12 6.86
CA ALA A 53 0.24 0.33 7.53
C ALA A 53 0.29 -1.16 7.15
N SER A 54 0.46 -1.45 5.86
CA SER A 54 0.54 -2.83 5.37
C SER A 54 1.87 -3.53 5.68
N GLN A 55 3.00 -2.81 5.69
CA GLN A 55 4.31 -3.41 5.95
C GLN A 55 4.68 -3.45 7.43
N CYS A 56 4.24 -2.48 8.23
CA CYS A 56 4.65 -2.30 9.63
C CYS A 56 3.49 -2.52 10.62
N GLY A 57 2.23 -2.58 10.15
CA GLY A 57 1.06 -2.79 11.01
C GLY A 57 0.67 -1.58 11.87
N ILE A 58 1.12 -0.37 11.50
CA ILE A 58 0.87 0.87 12.25
C ILE A 58 0.42 2.00 11.33
N PRO A 59 -0.43 2.93 11.79
CA PRO A 59 -0.76 4.13 11.03
C PRO A 59 0.43 5.10 10.97
N LEU A 60 0.51 5.90 9.91
CA LEU A 60 1.49 6.96 9.75
C LEU A 60 0.82 8.32 9.98
N PHE A 61 1.05 8.89 11.16
CA PHE A 61 0.71 10.28 11.47
C PHE A 61 1.94 11.16 11.26
N ALA A 62 2.23 11.50 10.01
CA ALA A 62 3.32 12.42 9.70
C ALA A 62 2.87 13.86 10.03
N PRO A 63 3.66 14.66 10.77
CA PRO A 63 3.31 16.04 11.14
C PRO A 63 3.51 17.04 9.98
N PHE A 64 3.30 16.62 8.73
CA PHE A 64 3.60 17.42 7.55
C PHE A 64 2.42 17.42 6.57
N GLU A 65 2.19 18.57 5.93
CA GLU A 65 1.30 18.66 4.76
C GLU A 65 2.10 18.31 3.48
N GLY A 66 1.60 17.38 2.67
CA GLY A 66 2.13 17.06 1.33
C GLY A 66 3.32 16.09 1.27
N ASN A 67 4.03 16.08 0.12
CA ASN A 67 5.19 15.21 -0.20
C ASN A 67 6.48 15.56 0.57
N ALA A 68 6.38 16.04 1.80
CA ALA A 68 7.53 16.44 2.62
C ALA A 68 8.33 15.24 3.19
N SER A 69 8.02 14.02 2.74
CA SER A 69 8.76 12.79 2.99
C SER A 69 10.24 12.89 2.60
N ALA A 70 10.57 13.67 1.56
CA ALA A 70 11.93 13.91 1.08
C ALA A 70 12.83 14.64 2.11
N SER A 71 12.24 15.21 3.16
CA SER A 71 12.96 15.89 4.25
C SER A 71 13.38 14.96 5.40
N MET A 72 12.93 13.69 5.42
CA MET A 72 13.29 12.76 6.49
C MET A 72 14.38 11.79 6.04
N SER A 73 15.44 11.68 6.85
CA SER A 73 16.50 10.69 6.65
C SER A 73 16.07 9.26 6.96
N SER A 74 14.97 9.07 7.72
CA SER A 74 14.38 7.77 8.03
C SER A 74 12.94 7.93 8.51
N PHE A 75 12.04 7.09 7.96
CA PHE A 75 10.71 6.85 8.51
C PHE A 75 10.82 5.77 9.60
N PHE A 76 10.42 6.09 10.83
CA PHE A 76 10.36 5.14 11.96
C PHE A 76 11.59 4.23 12.14
N PRO A 77 12.79 4.77 12.43
CA PRO A 77 14.03 3.99 12.51
C PRO A 77 14.07 2.89 13.58
N GLN A 78 13.11 2.87 14.50
CA GLN A 78 13.04 1.91 15.61
C GLN A 78 11.99 0.81 15.40
N ASN A 79 11.22 0.88 14.31
CA ASN A 79 10.14 -0.07 14.06
C ASN A 79 10.64 -1.22 13.18
N ILE A 80 10.24 -2.44 13.53
CA ILE A 80 10.53 -3.63 12.73
C ILE A 80 9.33 -3.85 11.81
N CYS A 81 9.54 -3.74 10.51
CA CYS A 81 8.53 -3.99 9.50
C CYS A 81 8.74 -5.34 8.81
N LEU A 82 7.78 -5.77 8.00
CA LEU A 82 7.82 -7.03 7.25
C LEU A 82 9.10 -7.15 6.42
N GLY A 83 9.54 -6.06 5.78
CA GLY A 83 10.80 -6.02 5.03
C GLY A 83 12.02 -6.36 5.89
N ASP A 84 12.11 -5.85 7.12
CA ASP A 84 13.22 -6.14 8.02
C ASP A 84 13.22 -7.61 8.45
N ILE A 85 12.04 -8.15 8.75
CA ILE A 85 11.86 -9.57 9.12
C ILE A 85 12.30 -10.49 7.98
N LEU A 86 11.85 -10.20 6.76
CA LEU A 86 12.19 -10.99 5.57
C LEU A 86 13.68 -10.90 5.25
N LYS A 87 14.27 -9.71 5.32
CA LYS A 87 15.72 -9.51 5.11
C LYS A 87 16.55 -10.29 6.14
N ASN A 88 16.16 -10.23 7.42
CA ASN A 88 16.81 -11.00 8.49
C ASN A 88 16.62 -12.52 8.33
N SER A 89 15.62 -12.94 7.56
CA SER A 89 15.38 -14.34 7.20
C SER A 89 16.10 -14.77 5.90
N GLY A 90 16.94 -13.91 5.32
CA GLY A 90 17.74 -14.21 4.13
C GLY A 90 17.06 -13.91 2.79
N TYR A 91 15.94 -13.20 2.79
CA TYR A 91 15.27 -12.79 1.54
C TYR A 91 15.91 -11.55 0.94
N GLU A 92 16.04 -11.55 -0.38
CA GLU A 92 16.29 -10.34 -1.16
C GLU A 92 14.98 -9.59 -1.38
N ILE A 93 15.04 -8.26 -1.22
CA ILE A 93 13.86 -7.40 -1.27
C ILE A 93 14.07 -6.36 -2.35
N TYR A 94 13.09 -6.25 -3.23
CA TYR A 94 13.07 -5.30 -4.32
C TYR A 94 11.81 -4.43 -4.19
N PHE A 95 12.00 -3.12 -4.29
CA PHE A 95 10.92 -2.16 -4.45
C PHE A 95 10.96 -1.60 -5.87
N MET A 96 9.81 -1.60 -6.54
CA MET A 96 9.67 -1.17 -7.93
C MET A 96 8.46 -0.23 -8.01
N GLN A 97 8.68 0.95 -8.59
CA GLN A 97 7.61 1.90 -8.90
C GLN A 97 7.93 2.65 -10.20
N GLY A 98 6.90 3.16 -10.86
CA GLY A 98 7.06 3.99 -12.06
C GLY A 98 7.48 5.44 -11.77
N ALA A 99 7.18 5.94 -10.57
CA ALA A 99 7.56 7.28 -10.15
C ALA A 99 9.03 7.37 -9.71
N ASN A 100 9.57 8.60 -9.64
CA ASN A 100 10.91 8.84 -9.11
C ASN A 100 11.02 8.30 -7.68
N LEU A 101 12.08 7.54 -7.35
CA LEU A 101 12.30 6.96 -6.02
C LEU A 101 12.43 7.99 -4.87
N ARG A 102 12.59 9.28 -5.18
CA ARG A 102 12.56 10.38 -4.21
C ARG A 102 11.15 10.91 -3.91
N PHE A 103 10.15 10.45 -4.66
CA PHE A 103 8.75 10.77 -4.44
C PHE A 103 8.18 9.83 -3.39
N ALA A 104 7.61 10.39 -2.32
CA ALA A 104 6.86 9.67 -1.30
C ALA A 104 5.77 10.57 -0.70
#